data_AF-A0A8C6ZRG4-F1
#
_entry.id   AF-A0A8C6ZRG4-F1
#
_cell.length_a   1.000
_cell.length_b   1.000
_cell.length_c   1.000
_cell.angle_alpha   90.00
_cell.angle_beta   90.00
_cell.angle_gamma   90.00
#
_symmetry.space_group_name_H-M   'P 1'
#
loop_
_entity.id
_entity.type
_entity.pdbx_description
1 polymer ?
#
loop_
_entity_poly.entity_id
_entity_poly.type
_entity_poly.pdbx_seq_one_letter_code
_entity_poly.pdbx_strand_id
1 'polypeptide(L)'
;MRYNERELLCLARQPAEKAAEILMRVPKKGSGLKRRLVKLVVNFLFYFRTDEAEPIGALLLEHCRITKEEENVFSISFIEEPERKYCFECDSEEQCQEWIEALKRASYEFMRRSLIFYRNEIQKMTGKDPLEQYGISEEARFQLATRKQ
;
A
#
# COMPACT_ATOMS: atom_id res chain seq x y z
N MET A 1 -3.29 -8.18 12.14
CA MET A 1 -4.61 -8.64 11.64
C MET A 1 -4.56 -10.14 11.38
N ARG A 2 -5.66 -10.88 11.61
CA ARG A 2 -5.84 -12.25 11.09
C ARG A 2 -6.56 -12.15 9.76
N TYR A 3 -5.93 -12.56 8.66
CA TYR A 3 -6.56 -12.60 7.35
C TYR A 3 -6.82 -14.05 6.95
N ASN A 4 -7.95 -14.26 6.26
CA ASN A 4 -8.27 -15.53 5.63
C ASN A 4 -7.47 -15.65 4.32
N GLU A 5 -6.67 -16.71 4.17
CA GLU A 5 -5.87 -16.94 2.96
C GLU A 5 -6.73 -16.91 1.69
N ARG A 6 -7.97 -17.42 1.76
CA ARG A 6 -8.90 -17.41 0.63
C ARG A 6 -9.30 -15.99 0.22
N GLU A 7 -9.55 -15.11 1.19
CA GLU A 7 -9.90 -13.71 0.92
C GLU A 7 -8.71 -12.95 0.33
N LEU A 8 -7.51 -13.22 0.84
CA LEU A 8 -6.28 -12.62 0.33
C LEU A 8 -6.00 -13.04 -1.13
N LEU A 9 -6.23 -14.32 -1.46
CA LEU A 9 -6.15 -14.82 -2.83
C LEU A 9 -7.22 -14.21 -3.74
N CYS A 10 -8.45 -14.07 -3.25
CA CYS A 10 -9.50 -13.36 -3.99
C CYS A 10 -9.12 -11.90 -4.27
N LEU A 11 -8.55 -11.20 -3.29
CA LEU A 11 -8.08 -9.83 -3.44
C LEU A 11 -6.95 -9.73 -4.47
N ALA A 12 -5.96 -10.63 -4.42
CA ALA A 12 -4.83 -10.65 -5.36
C ALA A 12 -5.26 -10.78 -6.84
N ARG A 13 -6.43 -11.36 -7.11
CA ARG A 13 -7.02 -11.54 -8.44
C ARG A 13 -7.79 -10.32 -8.95
N GLN A 14 -8.10 -9.34 -8.09
CA GLN A 14 -8.78 -8.11 -8.52
C GLN A 14 -7.88 -7.26 -9.45
N PRO A 15 -8.49 -6.32 -10.20
CA PRO A 15 -7.75 -5.34 -10.99
C PRO A 15 -6.73 -4.60 -10.12
N ALA A 16 -5.51 -4.46 -10.63
CA ALA A 16 -4.45 -3.71 -9.96
C ALA A 16 -4.50 -2.24 -10.36
N GLU A 17 -4.25 -1.34 -9.41
CA GLU A 17 -3.98 0.08 -9.70
C GLU A 17 -2.71 0.20 -10.53
N LYS A 18 -1.68 -0.58 -10.19
CA LYS A 18 -0.43 -0.66 -10.93
C LYS A 18 0.10 -2.09 -10.91
N ALA A 19 0.61 -2.56 -12.04
CA ALA A 19 1.26 -3.86 -12.16
C ALA A 19 2.44 -3.80 -13.14
N ALA A 20 3.55 -4.43 -12.81
CA ALA A 20 4.72 -4.53 -13.67
C ALA A 20 5.61 -5.71 -13.27
N GLU A 21 6.41 -6.21 -14.22
CA GLU A 21 7.46 -7.17 -13.93
C GLU A 21 8.78 -6.45 -13.59
N ILE A 22 9.12 -6.40 -12.31
CA ILE A 22 10.32 -5.70 -11.82
C ILE A 22 11.24 -6.67 -11.07
N LEU A 23 12.52 -6.30 -10.93
CA LEU A 23 13.44 -7.08 -10.11
C LEU A 23 13.15 -6.82 -8.64
N MET A 24 13.06 -7.89 -7.85
CA MET A 24 12.72 -7.82 -6.43
C MET A 24 13.69 -8.63 -5.59
N ARG A 25 14.13 -8.07 -4.47
CA ARG A 25 14.89 -8.75 -3.42
C ARG A 25 14.11 -8.70 -2.12
N VAL A 26 13.85 -9.85 -1.52
CA VAL A 26 13.18 -9.96 -0.21
C VAL A 26 14.20 -9.85 0.94
N PRO A 27 13.80 -9.45 2.16
CA PRO A 27 14.71 -9.37 3.31
C PRO A 27 15.01 -10.75 3.91
N LYS A 28 15.75 -11.57 3.14
CA LYS A 28 16.24 -12.90 3.55
C LYS A 28 17.73 -13.00 3.27
N LYS A 29 18.50 -13.50 4.26
CA LYS A 29 19.96 -13.68 4.15
C LYS A 29 20.28 -14.53 2.90
N GLY A 30 21.20 -14.05 2.07
CA GLY A 30 21.61 -14.70 0.83
C GLY A 30 20.60 -14.65 -0.31
N SER A 31 19.53 -13.84 -0.20
CA SER A 31 18.60 -13.64 -1.32
C SER A 31 19.16 -12.64 -2.34
N GLY A 32 19.10 -13.03 -3.62
CA GLY A 32 19.39 -12.16 -4.76
C GLY A 32 18.14 -11.49 -5.32
N LEU A 33 18.35 -10.58 -6.28
CA LEU A 33 17.27 -10.02 -7.09
C LEU A 33 16.66 -11.11 -7.98
N LYS A 34 15.34 -11.11 -8.10
CA LYS A 34 14.61 -12.01 -8.99
C LYS A 34 13.49 -11.25 -9.68
N ARG A 35 13.27 -11.51 -10.97
CA ARG A 35 12.13 -10.91 -11.70
C ARG A 35 10.82 -11.42 -11.09
N ARG A 36 9.90 -10.49 -10.79
CA ARG A 36 8.60 -10.76 -10.18
C ARG A 36 7.55 -9.91 -10.85
N LEU A 37 6.39 -10.48 -11.12
CA LEU A 37 5.20 -9.67 -11.35
C LEU A 37 4.80 -9.08 -10.00
N VAL A 38 4.74 -7.76 -9.92
CA VAL A 38 4.33 -7.01 -8.73
C VAL A 38 3.01 -6.32 -9.05
N LYS A 39 2.01 -6.46 -8.17
CA LYS A 39 0.66 -5.89 -8.33
C LYS A 39 0.25 -5.11 -7.09
N LEU A 40 -0.09 -3.84 -7.26
CA LEU A 40 -0.73 -3.03 -6.23
C LEU A 40 -2.25 -3.16 -6.36
N VAL A 41 -2.90 -3.71 -5.34
CA VAL A 41 -4.36 -3.86 -5.27
C VAL A 41 -4.82 -3.28 -3.94
N VAL A 42 -5.61 -2.21 -3.98
CA VAL A 42 -6.01 -1.44 -2.78
C VAL A 42 -4.75 -1.01 -2.01
N ASN A 43 -4.52 -1.53 -0.80
CA ASN A 43 -3.35 -1.26 0.03
C ASN A 43 -2.45 -2.49 0.21
N PHE A 44 -2.55 -3.46 -0.71
CA PHE A 44 -1.70 -4.64 -0.75
C PHE A 44 -0.80 -4.62 -1.97
N LEU A 45 0.49 -4.84 -1.75
CA LEU A 45 1.47 -5.09 -2.79
C LEU A 45 1.75 -6.58 -2.88
N PHE A 46 1.11 -7.25 -3.84
CA PHE A 46 1.30 -8.65 -4.13
C PHE A 46 2.50 -8.86 -5.04
N TYR A 47 3.23 -9.95 -4.85
CA TYR A 47 4.31 -10.36 -5.75
C TYR A 47 4.23 -11.85 -6.08
N PHE A 48 4.43 -12.14 -7.36
CA PHE A 48 4.23 -13.45 -7.98
C PHE A 48 5.52 -13.89 -8.64
N ARG A 49 5.71 -15.20 -8.81
CA ARG A 49 6.59 -15.65 -9.89
C ARG A 49 5.92 -15.33 -11.23
N THR A 50 6.72 -15.08 -12.26
CA THR A 50 6.22 -14.64 -13.57
C THR A 50 5.37 -15.71 -14.27
N ASP A 51 5.50 -16.97 -13.84
CA ASP A 51 4.81 -18.15 -14.36
C ASP A 51 3.70 -18.68 -13.43
N GLU A 52 3.46 -18.04 -12.28
CA GLU A 52 2.48 -18.49 -11.28
C GLU A 52 1.29 -17.51 -11.19
N ALA A 53 0.07 -18.05 -11.11
CA ALA A 53 -1.16 -17.27 -10.96
C ALA A 53 -1.43 -16.85 -9.51
N GLU A 54 -0.81 -17.51 -8.53
CA GLU A 54 -0.98 -17.23 -7.10
C GLU A 54 0.21 -16.42 -6.57
N PRO A 55 -0.04 -15.43 -5.68
CA PRO A 55 1.03 -14.64 -5.12
C PRO A 55 1.87 -15.49 -4.18
N ILE A 56 3.19 -15.34 -4.26
CA ILE A 56 4.11 -15.97 -3.30
C ILE A 56 4.25 -15.13 -2.02
N GLY A 57 3.71 -13.92 -2.02
CA GLY A 57 3.57 -13.09 -0.83
C GLY A 57 2.86 -11.78 -1.10
N ALA A 58 2.54 -11.07 -0.02
CA ALA A 58 1.88 -9.78 -0.04
C ALA A 58 2.47 -8.87 1.04
N LEU A 59 2.59 -7.59 0.74
CA LEU A 59 2.94 -6.55 1.71
C LEU A 59 1.70 -5.69 1.95
N LEU A 60 1.26 -5.60 3.21
CA LEU A 60 0.24 -4.64 3.61
C LEU A 60 0.89 -3.26 3.77
N LEU A 61 0.42 -2.26 3.06
CA LEU A 61 0.97 -0.90 3.08
C LEU A 61 0.45 -0.10 4.27
N GLU A 62 0.80 -0.54 5.47
CA GLU A 62 0.54 0.10 6.74
C GLU A 62 1.84 0.16 7.54
N HIS A 63 2.13 1.31 8.15
CA HIS A 63 3.35 1.50 8.95
C HIS A 63 4.64 1.15 8.19
N CYS A 64 4.62 1.38 6.87
CA CYS A 64 5.76 1.15 6.00
C CYS A 64 6.47 2.46 5.65
N ARG A 65 7.78 2.38 5.43
CA ARG A 65 8.60 3.44 4.85
C ARG A 65 8.97 3.04 3.43
N ILE A 66 8.63 3.91 2.47
CA ILE A 66 9.02 3.78 1.07
C ILE A 66 10.19 4.74 0.83
N THR A 67 11.33 4.23 0.40
CA THR A 67 12.57 5.00 0.22
C THR A 67 13.09 4.82 -1.20
N LYS A 68 13.41 5.92 -1.91
CA LYS A 68 14.19 5.87 -3.15
C LYS A 68 15.65 5.61 -2.74
N GLU A 69 16.21 4.49 -3.19
CA GLU A 69 17.58 4.09 -2.87
C GLU A 69 18.55 4.54 -3.98
N GLU A 70 18.15 4.38 -5.24
CA GLU A 70 18.89 4.81 -6.44
C GLU A 70 17.91 5.36 -7.50
N GLU A 71 18.40 5.73 -8.70
CA GLU A 71 17.56 6.33 -9.77
C GLU A 71 16.35 5.44 -10.10
N ASN A 72 16.56 4.16 -10.36
CA ASN A 72 15.53 3.18 -10.70
C ASN A 72 15.23 2.18 -9.55
N VAL A 73 15.75 2.40 -8.34
CA VAL A 73 15.60 1.47 -7.21
C VAL A 73 14.86 2.12 -6.04
N PHE A 74 13.85 1.44 -5.53
CA PHE A 74 13.18 1.80 -4.27
C PHE A 74 13.15 0.62 -3.30
N SER A 75 12.93 0.92 -2.02
CA SER A 75 12.73 -0.08 -1.00
C SER A 75 11.48 0.19 -0.17
N ILE A 76 10.96 -0.88 0.43
CA ILE A 76 9.92 -0.84 1.44
C ILE A 76 10.46 -1.53 2.70
N SER A 77 10.42 -0.84 3.83
CA SER A 77 10.63 -1.42 5.16
C SER A 77 9.47 -1.10 6.08
N PHE A 78 9.35 -1.83 7.18
CA PHE A 78 8.30 -1.62 8.17
C PHE A 78 8.88 -0.98 9.42
N ILE A 79 8.12 -0.11 10.09
CA ILE A 79 8.59 0.62 11.27
C ILE A 79 9.08 -0.33 12.38
N GLU A 80 8.43 -1.49 12.51
CA GLU A 80 8.78 -2.52 13.50
C GLU A 80 10.09 -3.25 13.18
N GLU A 81 10.46 -3.34 11.89
CA GLU A 81 11.64 -4.05 11.40
C GLU A 81 12.35 -3.24 10.30
N PRO A 82 12.94 -2.07 10.61
CA PRO A 82 13.45 -1.13 9.61
C PRO A 82 14.61 -1.67 8.77
N GLU A 83 15.37 -2.63 9.33
CA GLU A 83 16.46 -3.32 8.65
C GLU A 83 15.98 -4.34 7.60
N ARG A 84 14.71 -4.76 7.66
CA ARG A 84 14.14 -5.74 6.73
C ARG A 84 13.54 -5.04 5.51
N LYS A 85 14.43 -4.66 4.59
CA LYS A 85 14.06 -4.01 3.33
C LYS A 85 13.66 -5.00 2.24
N TYR A 86 12.51 -4.78 1.62
CA TYR A 86 12.15 -5.31 0.31
C TYR A 86 12.67 -4.32 -0.73
N CYS A 87 13.60 -4.74 -1.59
CA CYS A 87 14.14 -3.87 -2.65
C CYS A 87 13.49 -4.18 -3.99
N PHE A 88 13.23 -3.14 -4.77
CA PHE A 88 12.60 -3.21 -6.07
C PHE A 88 13.41 -2.36 -7.05
N GLU A 89 13.82 -2.98 -8.16
CA GLU A 89 14.56 -2.33 -9.23
C GLU A 89 13.69 -2.33 -10.50
N CYS A 90 13.40 -1.12 -10.94
CA CYS A 90 12.54 -0.80 -12.08
C CYS A 90 13.34 -0.70 -13.37
N ASP A 91 12.67 -0.76 -14.51
CA ASP A 91 13.34 -0.64 -15.81
C ASP A 91 13.74 0.82 -16.14
N SER A 92 13.18 1.81 -15.44
CA SER A 92 13.53 3.24 -15.56
C SER A 92 13.32 4.01 -14.26
N GLU A 93 13.93 5.20 -14.15
CA GLU A 93 13.68 6.14 -13.06
C GLU A 93 12.21 6.59 -13.00
N GLU A 94 11.60 6.84 -14.16
CA GLU A 94 10.19 7.21 -14.26
C GLU A 94 9.28 6.13 -13.67
N GLN A 95 9.49 4.87 -14.06
CA GLN A 95 8.73 3.74 -13.50
C GLN A 95 8.92 3.61 -11.98
N CYS A 96 10.14 3.84 -11.49
CA CYS A 96 10.45 3.87 -10.05
C CYS A 96 9.66 4.97 -9.33
N GLN A 97 9.66 6.18 -9.86
CA GLN A 97 8.92 7.30 -9.29
C GLN A 97 7.41 7.05 -9.28
N GLU A 98 6.84 6.53 -10.37
CA GLU A 98 5.42 6.16 -10.43
C GLU A 98 5.05 5.10 -9.38
N TRP A 99 5.92 4.10 -9.16
CA TRP A 99 5.72 3.10 -8.11
C TRP A 99 5.75 3.74 -6.73
N ILE A 100 6.75 4.57 -6.42
CA ILE A 100 6.84 5.26 -5.14
C ILE A 100 5.57 6.09 -4.86
N GLU A 101 5.06 6.80 -5.86
CA GLU A 101 3.84 7.60 -5.73
C GLU A 101 2.59 6.76 -5.51
N ALA A 102 2.40 5.71 -6.32
CA ALA A 102 1.27 4.80 -6.18
C ALA A 102 1.26 4.14 -4.79
N LEU A 103 2.41 3.65 -4.33
CA LEU A 103 2.55 3.03 -3.01
C LEU A 103 2.30 4.03 -1.87
N LYS A 104 2.77 5.29 -1.99
CA LYS A 104 2.48 6.34 -1.01
C LYS A 104 0.98 6.64 -0.95
N ARG A 105 0.29 6.73 -2.09
CA ARG A 105 -1.17 6.95 -2.15
C ARG A 105 -1.97 5.78 -1.57
N ALA A 106 -1.51 4.56 -1.80
CA ALA A 106 -2.13 3.34 -1.30
C ALA A 106 -1.85 3.06 0.19
N SER A 107 -0.91 3.78 0.81
CA SER A 107 -0.62 3.60 2.24
C SER A 107 -1.82 3.96 3.11
N TYR A 108 -2.02 3.19 4.19
CA TYR A 108 -3.12 3.43 5.14
C TYR A 108 -3.08 4.86 5.70
N GLU A 109 -1.88 5.37 6.02
CA GLU A 109 -1.70 6.72 6.57
C GLU A 109 -2.18 7.79 5.59
N PHE A 110 -1.90 7.63 4.29
CA PHE A 110 -2.39 8.54 3.27
C PHE A 110 -3.90 8.43 3.09
N MET A 111 -4.43 7.21 2.90
CA MET A 111 -5.86 6.99 2.73
C MET A 111 -6.67 7.52 3.92
N ARG A 112 -6.18 7.32 5.15
CA ARG A 112 -6.81 7.83 6.37
C ARG A 112 -6.82 9.37 6.39
N ARG A 113 -5.71 10.02 6.05
CA ARG A 113 -5.64 11.49 5.98
C ARG A 113 -6.57 12.05 4.91
N SER A 114 -6.59 11.43 3.73
CA SER A 114 -7.48 11.81 2.63
C SER A 114 -8.95 11.63 3.00
N LEU A 115 -9.32 10.53 3.64
CA LEU A 115 -10.69 10.29 4.13
C LEU A 115 -11.14 11.39 5.11
N ILE A 116 -10.29 11.72 6.08
CA ILE A 116 -10.56 12.79 7.06
C ILE A 116 -10.71 14.14 6.36
N PHE A 117 -9.82 14.45 5.42
CA PHE A 117 -9.87 15.67 4.64
C PHE A 117 -11.17 15.78 3.85
N TYR A 118 -11.52 14.78 3.04
CA TYR A 118 -12.74 14.82 2.22
C TYR A 118 -14.02 14.84 3.05
N ARG A 119 -14.06 14.12 4.18
CA ARG A 119 -15.19 14.18 5.13
C ARG A 119 -15.39 15.61 5.63
N ASN A 120 -14.32 16.31 6.03
CA ASN A 120 -14.39 17.69 6.48
C ASN A 120 -14.88 18.64 5.37
N GLU A 121 -14.36 18.50 4.15
CA GLU A 121 -14.75 19.37 3.04
C GLU A 121 -16.22 19.16 2.65
N ILE A 122 -16.70 17.91 2.59
CA ILE A 122 -18.10 17.61 2.30
C ILE A 122 -19.01 18.15 3.42
N GLN A 123 -18.63 17.99 4.68
CA GLN A 123 -19.41 18.51 5.81
C GLN A 123 -19.49 20.04 5.78
N LYS A 124 -18.39 20.74 5.45
CA LYS A 124 -18.40 22.21 5.30
C LYS A 124 -19.35 22.66 4.18
N MET A 125 -19.39 21.94 3.06
CA MET A 125 -20.22 22.29 1.90
C MET A 125 -21.70 21.94 2.09
N THR A 126 -22.00 20.83 2.76
CA THR A 126 -23.37 20.26 2.82
C THR A 126 -24.02 20.39 4.19
N GLY A 127 -23.27 20.72 5.23
CA GLY A 127 -23.71 20.72 6.63
C GLY A 127 -23.95 19.33 7.24
N LYS A 128 -23.70 18.26 6.48
CA LYS A 128 -23.96 16.86 6.90
C LYS A 128 -22.70 16.02 6.81
N ASP A 129 -22.55 15.08 7.75
CA ASP A 129 -21.47 14.11 7.68
C ASP A 129 -21.77 13.06 6.59
N PRO A 130 -20.93 12.91 5.56
CA PRO A 130 -21.18 11.95 4.48
C PRO A 130 -21.26 10.50 4.96
N LEU A 131 -20.70 10.19 6.14
CA LEU A 131 -20.71 8.84 6.71
C LEU A 131 -21.94 8.55 7.57
N GLU A 132 -22.77 9.55 7.88
CA GLU A 132 -23.94 9.40 8.75
C GLU A 132 -24.98 8.43 8.19
N GLN A 133 -25.21 8.49 6.89
CA GLN A 133 -26.17 7.64 6.18
C GLN A 133 -25.85 6.14 6.22
N TYR A 134 -24.59 5.77 6.52
CA TYR A 134 -24.17 4.36 6.56
C TYR A 134 -24.34 3.72 7.94
N GLY A 135 -24.90 4.43 8.92
CA GLY A 135 -25.12 3.90 10.27
C GLY A 135 -23.83 3.59 11.04
N ILE A 136 -22.68 4.08 10.58
CA ILE A 136 -21.39 3.91 11.24
C ILE A 136 -21.41 4.77 12.51
N SER A 137 -21.04 4.24 13.68
CA SER A 137 -21.00 5.04 14.91
C SER A 137 -19.96 6.16 14.82
N GLU A 138 -20.14 7.27 15.54
CA GLU A 138 -19.19 8.38 15.50
C GLU A 138 -17.75 7.95 15.88
N GLU A 139 -17.63 7.02 16.83
CA GLU A 139 -16.34 6.46 17.26
C GLU A 139 -15.65 5.69 16.13
N ALA A 140 -16.43 5.00 15.30
CA ALA A 140 -15.94 4.20 14.17
C ALA A 140 -15.68 5.02 12.89
N ARG A 141 -16.11 6.29 12.83
CA ARG A 141 -15.92 7.18 11.65
C ARG A 141 -14.52 7.81 11.58
N PHE A 142 -13.48 7.17 12.13
CA PHE A 142 -12.12 7.73 12.20
C PHE A 142 -12.13 9.14 12.79
N GLN A 143 -12.24 9.23 14.12
CA GLN A 143 -12.40 10.48 14.85
C GLN A 143 -11.65 11.66 14.22
N LEU A 144 -12.41 12.72 13.91
CA LEU A 144 -11.92 14.05 13.57
C LEU A 144 -11.35 14.66 14.85
N ALA A 145 -10.27 14.11 15.39
CA ALA A 145 -9.74 14.62 16.65
C ALA A 145 -9.21 16.04 16.40
N THR A 146 -9.98 17.04 16.84
CA THR A 146 -9.40 18.26 17.41
C THR A 146 -8.61 17.83 18.63
N ARG A 147 -7.37 17.37 18.45
CA ARG A 147 -6.38 17.48 19.51
C ARG A 147 -6.11 18.98 19.67
N LYS A 148 -6.88 19.62 20.55
CA LYS A 148 -6.40 20.85 21.18
C LYS A 148 -5.11 20.47 21.89
N GLN A 149 -3.99 21.02 21.41
CA GLN A 149 -2.80 21.17 22.25
C GLN A 149 -3.11 22.20 23.34
#